data_AF-A0A356Z2R4-F1
#
_entry.id   AF-A0A356Z2R4-F1
#
_cell.length_a   1.000
_cell.length_b   1.000
_cell.length_c   1.000
_cell.angle_alpha   90.00
_cell.angle_beta   90.00
_cell.angle_gamma   90.00
#
_symmetry.space_group_name_H-M   'P 1'
#
loop_
_entity.id
_entity.type
_entity.pdbx_description
1 polymer ?
#
loop_
_entity_poly.entity_id
_entity_poly.type
_entity_poly.pdbx_seq_one_letter_code
_entity_poly.pdbx_strand_id
1 'polypeptide(L)'
;MPLIIIGAVINGCSPNARYERKLKQEMASGVRYDSLFLGMYFGMSQKDFYMHCWNLNRQGYIKQGPDNKSVEYRIKDELKHPGTMNFYPAFVEEKIAEMPVKFIYSGWAPWNKTLSSDSLQIDVLHWVEREFGDRFIKVNHPQKGSAYIKLNGNRQITIFKVDEMTVWAVFTDMSVMKETNDTTTYGDVPKNVIND
;
A
#
# COMPACT_ATOMS: atom_id res chain seq x y z
N MET A 1 47.89 33.15 11.70
CA MET A 1 47.08 31.94 11.46
C MET A 1 45.63 32.36 11.29
N PRO A 2 45.01 32.27 10.11
CA PRO A 2 43.56 32.40 10.04
C PRO A 2 42.93 31.03 10.29
N LEU A 3 42.05 30.97 11.30
CA LEU A 3 41.19 29.82 11.56
C LEU A 3 40.09 29.80 10.48
N ILE A 4 40.10 28.79 9.62
CA ILE A 4 39.00 28.52 8.68
C ILE A 4 37.97 27.68 9.44
N ILE A 5 36.86 28.28 9.85
CA ILE A 5 35.65 27.56 10.26
C ILE A 5 34.99 27.02 8.98
N ILE A 6 35.15 25.73 8.73
CA ILE A 6 34.40 25.00 7.71
C ILE A 6 33.03 24.70 8.32
N GLY A 7 32.02 25.45 7.91
CA GLY A 7 30.62 25.17 8.24
C GLY A 7 30.15 23.92 7.51
N ALA A 8 29.82 22.87 8.26
CA ALA A 8 29.22 21.66 7.73
C ALA A 8 27.75 21.93 7.38
N VAL A 9 27.43 22.01 6.09
CA VAL A 9 26.04 22.09 5.59
C VAL A 9 25.47 20.67 5.57
N ILE A 10 24.76 20.28 6.63
CA ILE A 10 23.95 19.06 6.66
C ILE A 10 22.68 19.28 5.82
N ASN A 11 22.77 19.04 4.51
CA ASN A 11 21.62 18.94 3.62
C ASN A 11 20.85 17.64 3.89
N GLY A 12 20.05 17.60 4.95
CA GLY A 12 19.05 16.56 5.15
C GLY A 12 17.89 16.77 4.17
N CYS A 13 17.84 16.05 3.06
CA CYS A 13 16.65 16.00 2.21
C CYS A 13 15.44 15.56 3.05
N SER A 14 14.38 16.36 3.06
CA SER A 14 13.12 15.99 3.71
C SER A 14 12.53 14.73 3.08
N PRO A 15 11.73 13.93 3.82
CA PRO A 15 11.04 12.76 3.28
C PRO A 15 10.23 13.07 2.02
N ASN A 16 9.64 14.28 1.96
CA ASN A 16 8.84 14.76 0.82
C ASN A 16 9.71 14.97 -0.43
N ALA A 17 10.85 15.65 -0.29
CA ALA A 17 11.78 15.82 -1.42
C ALA A 17 12.29 14.47 -1.95
N ARG A 18 12.52 13.50 -1.06
CA ARG A 18 12.90 12.13 -1.43
C ARG A 18 11.78 11.41 -2.18
N TYR A 19 10.54 11.53 -1.72
CA TYR A 19 9.36 10.97 -2.38
C TYR A 19 9.16 11.55 -3.78
N GLU A 20 9.10 12.88 -3.92
CA GLU A 20 8.86 13.55 -5.20
C GLU A 20 9.93 13.21 -6.25
N ARG A 21 11.20 13.22 -5.84
CA ARG A 21 12.31 12.83 -6.73
C ARG A 21 12.15 11.38 -7.20
N LYS A 22 11.77 10.47 -6.30
CA LYS A 22 11.58 9.05 -6.62
C LYS A 22 10.37 8.85 -7.52
N LEU A 23 9.25 9.51 -7.25
CA LEU A 23 8.05 9.48 -8.08
C LEU A 23 8.36 9.90 -9.51
N LYS A 24 9.01 11.06 -9.69
CA LYS A 24 9.42 11.55 -11.01
C LYS A 24 10.34 10.56 -11.74
N GLN A 25 11.29 9.97 -11.02
CA GLN A 25 12.22 8.99 -11.58
C GLN A 25 11.49 7.71 -12.04
N GLU A 26 10.64 7.13 -11.19
CA GLU A 26 9.93 5.88 -11.51
C GLU A 26 8.94 6.09 -12.67
N MET A 27 8.19 7.19 -12.67
CA MET A 27 7.26 7.52 -13.74
C MET A 27 7.95 7.79 -15.08
N ALA A 28 9.18 8.31 -15.07
CA ALA A 28 9.96 8.54 -16.29
C ALA A 28 10.65 7.27 -16.81
N SER A 29 10.73 6.20 -16.01
CA SER A 29 11.43 4.97 -16.39
C SER A 29 10.72 4.18 -17.49
N GLY A 30 9.39 4.35 -17.64
CA GLY A 30 8.55 3.55 -18.54
C GLY A 30 8.36 2.09 -18.09
N VAL A 31 8.96 1.67 -16.97
CA VAL A 31 8.85 0.31 -16.45
C VAL A 31 7.46 0.10 -15.84
N ARG A 32 6.85 -1.06 -16.13
CA ARG A 32 5.56 -1.47 -15.55
C ARG A 32 5.67 -2.71 -14.67
N TYR A 33 4.99 -2.66 -13.53
CA TYR A 33 4.85 -3.74 -12.55
C TYR A 33 3.37 -3.93 -12.21
N ASP A 34 2.67 -4.66 -13.07
CA ASP A 34 1.22 -4.79 -12.98
C ASP A 34 0.76 -5.93 -12.05
N SER A 35 1.60 -6.94 -11.82
CA SER A 35 1.23 -8.08 -10.95
C SER A 35 0.97 -7.66 -9.51
N LEU A 36 -0.13 -8.17 -8.95
CA LEU A 36 -0.53 -8.09 -7.55
C LEU A 36 -0.50 -9.51 -6.94
N PHE A 37 -1.21 -9.71 -5.84
CA PHE A 37 -1.34 -10.99 -5.15
C PHE A 37 -2.47 -11.85 -5.76
N LEU A 38 -2.44 -13.17 -5.47
CA LEU A 38 -3.45 -14.15 -5.92
C LEU A 38 -3.73 -14.14 -7.43
N GLY A 39 -2.73 -13.79 -8.26
CA GLY A 39 -2.87 -13.75 -9.72
C GLY A 39 -3.65 -12.54 -10.27
N MET A 40 -4.00 -11.57 -9.42
CA MET A 40 -4.58 -10.30 -9.86
C MET A 40 -3.50 -9.35 -10.40
N TYR A 41 -3.90 -8.37 -11.21
CA TYR A 41 -2.97 -7.39 -11.78
C TYR A 41 -3.68 -6.07 -12.14
N PHE A 42 -2.94 -4.95 -12.17
CA PHE A 42 -3.46 -3.68 -12.69
C PHE A 42 -3.83 -3.79 -14.16
N GLY A 43 -4.93 -3.15 -14.56
CA GLY A 43 -5.45 -3.27 -15.92
C GLY A 43 -6.35 -4.50 -16.14
N MET A 44 -6.47 -5.41 -15.18
CA MET A 44 -7.45 -6.50 -15.22
C MET A 44 -8.86 -5.91 -15.35
N SER A 45 -9.65 -6.41 -16.30
CA SER A 45 -11.02 -5.93 -16.47
C SER A 45 -11.88 -6.31 -15.27
N GLN A 46 -12.91 -5.51 -14.99
CA GLN A 46 -13.87 -5.81 -13.93
C GLN A 46 -14.52 -7.19 -14.11
N LYS A 47 -14.84 -7.56 -15.36
CA LYS A 47 -15.39 -8.87 -15.69
C LYS A 47 -14.42 -10.00 -15.34
N ASP A 48 -13.15 -9.85 -15.71
CA ASP A 48 -12.12 -10.86 -15.44
C ASP A 48 -11.83 -10.98 -13.95
N PHE A 49 -11.84 -9.85 -13.22
CA PHE A 49 -11.73 -9.84 -11.76
C PHE A 49 -12.82 -10.69 -11.11
N TYR A 50 -14.09 -10.49 -11.48
CA TYR A 50 -15.20 -11.28 -10.91
C TYR A 50 -15.10 -12.76 -11.26
N MET A 51 -14.76 -13.08 -12.50
CA MET A 51 -14.59 -14.47 -12.94
C MET A 51 -13.40 -15.15 -12.24
N HIS A 52 -12.31 -14.43 -12.05
CA HIS A 52 -11.14 -14.90 -11.30
C HIS A 52 -11.49 -15.18 -9.83
N CYS A 53 -12.18 -14.23 -9.17
CA CYS A 53 -12.65 -14.43 -7.80
C CYS A 53 -13.64 -15.59 -7.68
N TRP A 54 -14.54 -15.78 -8.66
CA TRP A 54 -15.45 -16.91 -8.67
C TRP A 54 -14.69 -18.26 -8.73
N ASN A 55 -13.66 -18.34 -9.58
CA ASN A 55 -12.82 -19.53 -9.67
C ASN A 55 -12.06 -19.82 -8.37
N LEU A 56 -11.43 -18.80 -7.77
CA LEU A 56 -10.72 -18.93 -6.50
C LEU A 56 -11.65 -19.32 -5.35
N ASN A 57 -12.88 -18.79 -5.33
CA ASN A 57 -13.87 -19.14 -4.33
C ASN A 57 -14.32 -20.60 -4.46
N ARG A 58 -14.58 -21.06 -5.69
CA ARG A 58 -14.92 -22.47 -5.96
C ARG A 58 -13.83 -23.44 -5.54
N GLN A 59 -12.57 -23.00 -5.60
CA GLN A 59 -11.40 -23.75 -5.14
C GLN A 59 -11.17 -23.66 -3.62
N GLY A 60 -11.94 -22.81 -2.90
CA GLY A 60 -11.83 -22.64 -1.46
C GLY A 60 -10.70 -21.70 -1.00
N TYR A 61 -10.03 -21.00 -1.92
CA TYR A 61 -8.94 -20.08 -1.57
C TYR A 61 -9.44 -18.77 -0.94
N ILE A 62 -10.57 -18.27 -1.42
CA ILE A 62 -11.18 -17.03 -0.94
C ILE A 62 -12.65 -17.26 -0.60
N LYS A 63 -13.22 -16.34 0.18
CA LYS A 63 -14.66 -16.28 0.43
C LYS A 63 -15.14 -14.84 0.42
N GLN A 64 -16.45 -14.66 0.57
CA GLN A 64 -17.03 -13.36 0.81
C GLN A 64 -16.54 -12.82 2.17
N GLY A 65 -16.06 -11.58 2.16
CA GLY A 65 -15.65 -10.86 3.35
C GLY A 65 -16.82 -10.20 4.09
N PRO A 66 -16.54 -9.46 5.17
CA PRO A 66 -17.54 -8.77 5.97
C PRO A 66 -18.45 -7.84 5.15
N ASP A 67 -19.71 -7.75 5.57
CA ASP A 67 -20.76 -6.91 4.98
C ASP A 67 -21.02 -7.15 3.48
N ASN A 68 -20.57 -8.27 2.93
CA ASN A 68 -20.71 -8.62 1.52
C ASN A 68 -20.09 -7.61 0.54
N LYS A 69 -19.14 -6.79 1.02
CA LYS A 69 -18.52 -5.69 0.26
C LYS A 69 -17.08 -5.95 -0.19
N SER A 70 -16.52 -7.10 0.16
CA SER A 70 -15.12 -7.43 -0.13
C SER A 70 -14.92 -8.91 -0.36
N VAL A 71 -13.79 -9.23 -0.97
CA VAL A 71 -13.23 -10.57 -1.03
C VAL A 71 -12.33 -10.78 0.19
N GLU A 72 -12.50 -11.89 0.89
CA GLU A 72 -11.64 -12.28 2.01
C GLU A 72 -10.72 -13.44 1.61
N TYR A 73 -9.42 -13.25 1.81
CA TYR A 73 -8.41 -14.30 1.80
C TYR A 73 -7.86 -14.49 3.22
N ARG A 74 -7.70 -15.74 3.65
CA ARG A 74 -7.08 -16.07 4.95
C ARG A 74 -5.58 -16.22 4.75
N ILE A 75 -4.84 -15.22 5.20
CA ILE A 75 -3.37 -15.22 5.22
C ILE A 75 -2.93 -15.92 6.51
N LYS A 76 -2.33 -17.11 6.40
CA LYS A 76 -2.13 -18.02 7.54
C LYS A 76 -0.69 -18.04 8.00
N ASP A 77 0.20 -18.36 7.06
CA ASP A 77 1.61 -18.69 7.34
C ASP A 77 2.55 -17.60 6.81
N GLU A 78 2.01 -16.61 6.09
CA GLU A 78 2.78 -15.56 5.45
C GLU A 78 3.07 -14.36 6.38
N LEU A 79 2.26 -14.19 7.43
CA LEU A 79 2.48 -13.26 8.54
C LEU A 79 2.95 -14.03 9.78
N LYS A 80 3.43 -13.36 10.84
CA LYS A 80 3.83 -14.07 12.07
C LYS A 80 2.63 -14.68 12.80
N HIS A 81 1.43 -14.13 12.60
CA HIS A 81 0.19 -14.65 13.13
C HIS A 81 -0.90 -14.69 12.05
N PRO A 82 -1.82 -15.66 12.08
CA PRO A 82 -2.90 -15.74 11.11
C PRO A 82 -3.77 -14.48 11.07
N GLY A 83 -4.17 -14.08 9.89
CA GLY A 83 -4.97 -12.89 9.63
C GLY A 83 -5.92 -13.05 8.46
N THR A 84 -6.59 -11.96 8.14
CA THR A 84 -7.41 -11.85 6.93
C THR A 84 -6.94 -10.69 6.07
N MET A 85 -7.01 -10.89 4.76
CA MET A 85 -6.89 -9.86 3.72
C MET A 85 -8.28 -9.63 3.15
N ASN A 86 -8.84 -8.44 3.36
CA ASN A 86 -10.11 -8.04 2.74
C ASN A 86 -9.82 -7.00 1.67
N PHE A 87 -10.19 -7.28 0.43
CA PHE A 87 -9.88 -6.40 -0.69
C PHE A 87 -11.05 -6.27 -1.66
N TYR A 88 -11.10 -5.11 -2.32
CA TYR A 88 -11.99 -4.85 -3.44
C TYR A 88 -11.37 -3.74 -4.28
N PRO A 89 -11.14 -3.95 -5.59
CA PRO A 89 -10.45 -2.98 -6.42
C PRO A 89 -11.30 -1.74 -6.70
N ALA A 90 -10.63 -0.61 -6.90
CA ALA A 90 -11.20 0.54 -7.59
C ALA A 90 -10.91 0.41 -9.09
N PHE A 91 -11.94 0.68 -9.89
CA PHE A 91 -11.86 0.59 -11.34
C PHE A 91 -11.81 1.97 -11.96
N VAL A 92 -10.93 2.16 -12.93
CA VAL A 92 -10.93 3.30 -13.86
C VAL A 92 -11.03 2.71 -15.25
N GLU A 93 -11.96 3.22 -16.06
CA GLU A 93 -12.27 2.66 -17.38
C GLU A 93 -12.49 1.13 -17.35
N GLU A 94 -13.27 0.67 -16.38
CA GLU A 94 -13.60 -0.75 -16.15
C GLU A 94 -12.40 -1.67 -15.87
N LYS A 95 -11.23 -1.11 -15.55
CA LYS A 95 -10.01 -1.86 -15.24
C LYS A 95 -9.47 -1.53 -13.87
N ILE A 96 -8.85 -2.50 -13.20
CA ILE A 96 -8.25 -2.29 -11.87
C ILE A 96 -7.17 -1.22 -11.97
N ALA A 97 -7.38 -0.10 -11.28
CA ALA A 97 -6.39 0.98 -11.14
C ALA A 97 -5.85 1.08 -9.71
N GLU A 98 -6.65 0.63 -8.73
CA GLU A 98 -6.23 0.56 -7.34
C GLU A 98 -6.74 -0.73 -6.69
N MET A 99 -5.95 -1.31 -5.79
CA MET A 99 -6.33 -2.46 -4.98
C MET A 99 -6.06 -2.16 -3.50
N PRO A 100 -7.04 -1.58 -2.79
CA PRO A 100 -6.98 -1.43 -1.35
C PRO A 100 -7.14 -2.79 -0.64
N VAL A 101 -6.22 -3.11 0.26
CA VAL A 101 -6.23 -4.36 1.05
C VAL A 101 -6.20 -4.05 2.53
N LYS A 102 -7.23 -4.49 3.24
CA LYS A 102 -7.37 -4.39 4.69
C LYS A 102 -6.89 -5.66 5.37
N PHE A 103 -5.91 -5.52 6.25
CA PHE A 103 -5.33 -6.58 7.08
C PHE A 103 -5.83 -6.48 8.51
N ILE A 104 -6.16 -7.63 9.10
CA ILE A 104 -6.53 -7.78 10.52
C ILE A 104 -5.99 -9.13 11.00
N TYR A 105 -5.34 -9.20 12.16
CA TYR A 105 -5.03 -10.49 12.80
C TYR A 105 -6.31 -11.16 13.30
N SER A 106 -6.41 -12.47 13.10
CA SER A 106 -7.60 -13.24 13.48
C SER A 106 -7.78 -13.33 15.01
N GLY A 107 -6.69 -13.21 15.77
CA GLY A 107 -6.70 -13.27 17.24
C GLY A 107 -6.71 -11.91 17.95
N TRP A 108 -6.93 -10.80 17.24
CA TRP A 108 -6.93 -9.48 17.86
C TRP A 108 -8.01 -9.38 18.95
N ALA A 109 -7.65 -8.75 20.07
CA ALA A 109 -8.57 -8.32 21.11
C ALA A 109 -8.00 -7.05 21.79
N PRO A 110 -8.83 -6.17 22.37
CA PRO A 110 -8.37 -4.90 22.96
C PRO A 110 -7.27 -5.04 24.03
N TRP A 111 -7.26 -6.15 24.75
CA TRP A 111 -6.28 -6.47 25.79
C TRP A 111 -5.00 -7.13 25.25
N ASN A 112 -4.98 -7.57 23.98
CA ASN A 112 -3.84 -8.24 23.37
C ASN A 112 -3.00 -7.28 22.52
N LYS A 113 -2.11 -6.54 23.19
CA LYS A 113 -1.24 -5.55 22.51
C LYS A 113 -0.25 -6.18 21.52
N THR A 114 0.11 -7.45 21.69
CA THR A 114 0.99 -8.18 20.76
C THR A 114 0.36 -8.37 19.40
N LEU A 115 -0.97 -8.52 19.33
CA LEU A 115 -1.73 -8.66 18.08
C LEU A 115 -2.37 -7.35 17.62
N SER A 116 -1.82 -6.20 18.00
CA SER A 116 -2.30 -4.89 17.57
C SER A 116 -1.83 -4.50 16.16
N SER A 117 -2.38 -3.41 15.64
CA SER A 117 -1.99 -2.82 14.35
C SER A 117 -0.53 -2.39 14.29
N ASP A 118 0.11 -2.11 15.45
CA ASP A 118 1.55 -1.81 15.52
C ASP A 118 2.39 -3.00 15.07
N SER A 119 2.13 -4.19 15.63
CA SER A 119 2.78 -5.43 15.20
C SER A 119 2.38 -5.81 13.78
N LEU A 120 1.08 -5.68 13.46
CA LEU A 120 0.54 -6.04 12.15
C LEU A 120 1.17 -5.21 11.03
N GLN A 121 1.41 -3.91 11.24
CA GLN A 121 1.97 -3.04 10.21
C GLN A 121 3.37 -3.52 9.80
N ILE A 122 4.17 -3.94 10.77
CA ILE A 122 5.52 -4.45 10.52
C ILE A 122 5.46 -5.80 9.80
N ASP A 123 4.54 -6.69 10.18
CA ASP A 123 4.37 -7.97 9.51
C ASP A 123 3.86 -7.83 8.07
N VAL A 124 2.89 -6.94 7.85
CA VAL A 124 2.39 -6.60 6.51
C VAL A 124 3.52 -5.99 5.67
N LEU A 125 4.32 -5.08 6.23
CA LEU A 125 5.50 -4.53 5.54
C LEU A 125 6.44 -5.65 5.10
N HIS A 126 6.83 -6.56 5.99
CA HIS A 126 7.73 -7.66 5.63
C HIS A 126 7.12 -8.60 4.57
N TRP A 127 5.83 -8.90 4.67
CA TRP A 127 5.14 -9.68 3.64
C TRP A 127 5.18 -8.97 2.29
N VAL A 128 4.82 -7.68 2.24
CA VAL A 128 4.88 -6.88 1.01
C VAL A 128 6.32 -6.79 0.47
N GLU A 129 7.33 -6.66 1.32
CA GLU A 129 8.73 -6.64 0.89
C GLU A 129 9.18 -7.95 0.25
N ARG A 130 8.72 -9.10 0.73
CA ARG A 130 8.99 -10.40 0.08
C ARG A 130 8.30 -10.51 -1.27
N GLU A 131 7.03 -10.11 -1.36
CA GLU A 131 6.23 -10.27 -2.57
C GLU A 131 6.55 -9.22 -3.66
N PHE A 132 6.86 -7.98 -3.25
CA PHE A 132 6.96 -6.83 -4.15
C PHE A 132 8.31 -6.11 -4.08
N GLY A 133 9.25 -6.65 -3.30
CA GLY A 133 10.60 -6.12 -3.10
C GLY A 133 10.68 -5.01 -2.05
N ASP A 134 11.90 -4.70 -1.65
CA ASP A 134 12.28 -3.78 -0.58
C ASP A 134 12.24 -2.27 -0.92
N ARG A 135 12.91 -1.44 -0.09
CA ARG A 135 13.15 0.01 -0.27
C ARG A 135 11.91 0.89 -0.07
N PHE A 136 11.17 0.63 1.00
CA PHE A 136 10.10 1.52 1.45
C PHE A 136 10.65 2.82 2.06
N ILE A 137 10.03 3.93 1.70
CA ILE A 137 10.17 5.25 2.31
C ILE A 137 9.25 5.30 3.51
N LYS A 138 9.82 5.37 4.72
CA LYS A 138 9.04 5.69 5.92
C LYS A 138 8.73 7.18 5.97
N VAL A 139 7.46 7.51 6.18
CA VAL A 139 6.94 8.86 6.41
C VAL A 139 6.21 8.85 7.74
N ASN A 140 6.45 9.85 8.59
CA ASN A 140 5.80 9.96 9.89
C ASN A 140 4.80 11.12 9.85
N HIS A 141 3.58 10.88 10.30
CA HIS A 141 2.59 11.93 10.54
C HIS A 141 2.38 12.12 12.05
N PRO A 142 2.39 13.36 12.58
CA PRO A 142 2.26 13.61 14.01
C PRO A 142 1.03 12.95 14.65
N GLN A 143 -0.09 12.87 13.91
CA GLN A 143 -1.36 12.36 14.43
C GLN A 143 -1.73 10.96 13.91
N LYS A 144 -1.19 10.53 12.77
CA LYS A 144 -1.60 9.29 12.08
C LYS A 144 -0.56 8.18 12.19
N GLY A 145 0.55 8.46 12.88
CA GLY A 145 1.68 7.54 12.98
C GLY A 145 2.45 7.43 11.67
N SER A 146 3.20 6.34 11.53
CA SER A 146 4.02 6.10 10.34
C SER A 146 3.27 5.43 9.21
N ALA A 147 3.59 5.83 7.98
CA ALA A 147 3.27 5.12 6.75
C ALA A 147 4.56 4.66 6.06
N TYR A 148 4.49 3.55 5.34
CA TYR A 148 5.57 3.04 4.50
C TYR A 148 5.13 3.11 3.04
N ILE A 149 5.91 3.77 2.19
CA ILE A 149 5.57 4.01 0.80
C ILE A 149 6.66 3.43 -0.10
N LYS A 150 6.28 2.61 -1.06
CA LYS A 150 7.17 2.15 -2.13
C LYS A 150 6.66 2.69 -3.47
N LEU A 151 7.61 3.14 -4.28
CA LEU A 151 7.39 3.55 -5.66
C LEU A 151 8.30 2.70 -6.55
N ASN A 152 7.72 1.98 -7.51
CA ASN A 152 8.46 1.20 -8.49
C ASN A 152 7.72 1.12 -9.84
N GLY A 153 8.34 1.62 -10.90
CA GLY A 153 7.71 1.77 -12.22
C GLY A 153 6.40 2.56 -12.12
N ASN A 154 5.31 1.99 -12.65
CA ASN A 154 3.96 2.55 -12.53
C ASN A 154 3.27 2.29 -11.17
N ARG A 155 3.86 1.52 -10.26
CA ARG A 155 3.19 1.08 -9.03
C ARG A 155 3.60 1.89 -7.80
N GLN A 156 2.60 2.31 -7.04
CA GLN A 156 2.75 2.75 -5.65
C GLN A 156 2.18 1.69 -4.70
N ILE A 157 2.87 1.44 -3.58
CA ILE A 157 2.35 0.64 -2.46
C ILE A 157 2.46 1.46 -1.18
N THR A 158 1.34 1.71 -0.51
CA THR A 158 1.29 2.51 0.73
C THR A 158 0.71 1.68 1.87
N ILE A 159 1.47 1.54 2.96
CA ILE A 159 1.12 0.73 4.13
C ILE A 159 0.96 1.62 5.36
N PHE A 160 -0.21 1.63 5.98
CA PHE A 160 -0.51 2.50 7.13
C PHE A 160 -1.56 1.89 8.07
N LYS A 161 -1.51 2.29 9.34
CA LYS A 161 -2.51 1.91 10.35
C LYS A 161 -3.73 2.82 10.24
N VAL A 162 -4.90 2.28 10.51
CA VAL A 162 -6.16 3.05 10.60
C VAL A 162 -6.66 3.17 12.02
N ASP A 163 -6.56 2.09 12.79
CA ASP A 163 -6.99 2.01 14.18
C ASP A 163 -6.12 0.97 14.92
N GLU A 164 -6.53 0.53 16.12
CA GLU A 164 -5.77 -0.42 16.95
C GLU A 164 -5.64 -1.85 16.37
N MET A 165 -6.44 -2.21 15.37
CA MET A 165 -6.50 -3.57 14.81
C MET A 165 -6.24 -3.64 13.30
N THR A 166 -6.42 -2.52 12.60
CA THR A 166 -6.49 -2.48 11.15
C THR A 166 -5.25 -1.84 10.53
N VAL A 167 -4.68 -2.53 9.53
CA VAL A 167 -3.65 -2.00 8.64
C VAL A 167 -4.15 -2.07 7.20
N TRP A 168 -3.92 -1.02 6.44
CA TRP A 168 -4.15 -1.02 5.00
C TRP A 168 -2.83 -1.13 4.25
N ALA A 169 -2.82 -1.90 3.17
CA ALA A 169 -1.86 -1.79 2.09
C ALA A 169 -2.62 -1.42 0.81
N VAL A 170 -2.35 -0.25 0.26
CA VAL A 170 -3.01 0.26 -0.95
C VAL A 170 -2.03 0.18 -2.11
N PHE A 171 -2.39 -0.58 -3.13
CA PHE A 171 -1.63 -0.72 -4.37
C PHE A 171 -2.28 0.13 -5.44
N THR A 172 -1.55 1.08 -6.04
CA THR A 172 -2.10 2.02 -7.03
C THR A 172 -1.26 2.01 -8.31
N ASP A 173 -1.93 1.96 -9.48
CA ASP A 173 -1.32 2.27 -10.77
C ASP A 173 -1.26 3.79 -10.97
N MET A 174 -0.08 4.35 -10.75
CA MET A 174 0.21 5.78 -10.88
C MET A 174 0.09 6.29 -12.32
N SER A 175 0.16 5.40 -13.32
CA SER A 175 0.03 5.81 -14.73
C SER A 175 -1.40 6.19 -15.09
N VAL A 176 -2.40 5.51 -14.51
CA VAL A 176 -3.82 5.77 -14.73
C VAL A 176 -4.28 7.00 -13.93
N MET A 177 -3.80 7.13 -12.68
CA MET A 177 -4.18 8.26 -11.81
C MET A 177 -3.62 9.61 -12.31
N LYS A 178 -2.57 9.61 -13.14
CA LYS A 178 -2.04 10.84 -13.74
C LYS A 178 -2.99 11.40 -14.81
N GLU A 179 -3.67 10.53 -15.55
CA GLU A 179 -4.60 10.93 -16.63
C GLU A 179 -5.89 11.55 -16.08
N THR A 180 -6.28 11.24 -14.84
CA THR A 180 -7.46 11.81 -14.17
C THR A 180 -7.20 13.16 -13.50
N ASN A 181 -5.94 13.55 -13.24
CA ASN A 181 -5.61 14.81 -12.56
C ASN A 181 -5.79 16.07 -13.43
N ASP A 182 -6.09 15.93 -14.73
CA ASP A 182 -6.60 17.03 -15.56
C ASP A 182 -8.12 17.24 -15.37
N THR A 183 -8.81 16.36 -14.64
CA THR A 183 -10.21 16.58 -14.22
C THR A 183 -10.52 15.77 -12.95
N THR A 184 -10.47 16.44 -11.79
CA THR A 184 -10.90 16.01 -10.44
C THR A 184 -9.98 15.08 -9.62
N THR A 185 -9.62 15.57 -8.43
CA THR A 185 -8.84 14.95 -7.35
C THR A 185 -9.55 13.76 -6.69
N TYR A 186 -8.99 12.55 -6.80
CA TYR A 186 -9.20 11.47 -5.82
C TYR A 186 -7.94 10.60 -5.71
N GLY A 187 -7.57 10.30 -4.46
CA GLY A 187 -6.27 9.75 -4.09
C GLY A 187 -5.52 10.65 -3.12
N ASP A 188 -6.22 11.23 -2.14
CA ASP A 188 -5.58 11.92 -1.03
C ASP A 188 -4.79 10.87 -0.20
N VAL A 189 -3.50 10.73 -0.51
CA VAL A 189 -2.55 11.03 0.56
C VAL A 189 -2.94 12.45 1.00
N PRO A 190 -3.45 12.66 2.22
CA PRO A 190 -3.86 14.00 2.60
C PRO A 190 -2.67 14.91 2.30
N LYS A 191 -2.86 15.95 1.47
CA LYS A 191 -1.83 16.98 1.25
C LYS A 191 -1.32 17.56 2.59
N ASN A 192 -2.11 17.36 3.65
CA ASN A 192 -1.82 17.67 5.05
C ASN A 192 -0.85 16.69 5.76
N VAL A 193 -0.29 15.68 5.06
CA VAL A 193 0.79 14.82 5.58
C VAL A 193 2.17 15.30 5.09
N ILE A 194 2.19 16.22 4.12
CA ILE A 194 3.40 16.69 3.43
C ILE A 194 3.71 18.17 3.77
N ASN A 195 2.76 18.89 4.36
CA ASN A 195 2.98 20.23 4.91
C ASN A 195 3.16 20.13 6.42
N ASP A 196 4.40 19.86 6.83
CA ASP A 196 5.14 20.46 7.98
C ASP A 196 6.43 19.65 8.26
#